data_AF-A0A356YZQ8-F1
#
_entry.id   AF-A0A356YZQ8-F1
#
_cell.length_a   1.000
_cell.length_b   1.000
_cell.length_c   1.000
_cell.angle_alpha   90.00
_cell.angle_beta   90.00
_cell.angle_gamma   90.00
#
_symmetry.space_group_name_H-M   'P 1'
#
loop_
_entity.id
_entity.type
_entity.pdbx_description
1 polymer ?
#
loop_
_entity_poly.entity_id
_entity_poly.type
_entity_poly.pdbx_seq_one_letter_code
_entity_poly.pdbx_strand_id
1 'polypeptide(L)' 'MKIILIVVLIILILSVSISYSQVTNTNQPQRKVALVIGNGTYISSELANPENDAKEMKIALQI' A
#
# COMPACT_ATOMS: atom_id res chain seq x y z
N MET A 1 10.90 47.24 20.53
CA MET A 1 11.34 45.85 20.82
C MET A 1 10.19 44.85 20.92
N LYS A 2 9.07 45.16 21.59
CA LYS A 2 7.92 44.24 21.73
C LYS A 2 7.25 43.84 20.41
N ILE A 3 7.13 44.77 19.45
CA ILE A 3 6.52 44.50 18.13
C ILE A 3 7.35 43.50 17.32
N ILE A 4 8.68 43.64 17.34
CA ILE A 4 9.59 42.72 16.65
C ILE A 4 9.44 41.29 17.19
N LEU A 5 9.33 41.16 18.52
CA LEU A 5 9.13 39.87 19.18
C LEU A 5 7.81 39.20 18.74
N ILE A 6 6.74 39.97 18.59
CA ILE A 6 5.43 39.47 18.14
C ILE A 6 5.50 39.00 16.68
N VAL A 7 6.18 39.74 15.80
CA VAL A 7 6.36 39.36 14.39
C VAL A 7 7.16 38.06 14.26
N VAL A 8 8.23 37.92 15.04
CA VAL A 8 9.05 36.69 15.07
C VAL A 8 8.23 35.49 15.55
N LEU A 9 7.39 35.66 16.56
CA LEU A 9 6.52 34.61 17.09
C LEU A 9 5.49 34.15 16.05
N ILE A 10 4.89 35.07 15.29
CA ILE A 10 3.92 34.75 14.24
C ILE A 10 4.58 33.95 13.11
N ILE A 11 5.78 34.35 12.68
CA ILE A 11 6.54 33.64 11.63
C ILE A 11 6.88 32.21 12.07
N LEU A 12 7.27 32.03 13.35
CA LEU A 12 7.57 30.73 13.91
C LEU A 12 6.33 29.80 13.88
N ILE A 13 5.17 30.30 14.32
CA ILE A 13 3.91 29.54 14.35
C ILE A 13 3.48 29.14 12.92
N LEU A 14 3.62 30.05 11.95
CA LEU A 14 3.29 29.77 10.54
C LEU A 14 4.20 28.69 9.93
N SER A 15 5.50 28.67 10.27
CA SER A 15 6.45 27.67 9.74
C SER A 15 6.17 26.25 10.21
N VAL A 16 5.67 26.09 11.45
CA VAL A 16 5.37 24.77 12.04
C VAL A 16 4.20 24.09 11.31
N SER A 17 3.17 24.84 10.92
CA SER A 17 1.97 24.31 10.25
C SER A 17 2.24 23.70 8.86
N ILE A 18 3.28 24.17 8.16
CA ILE A 18 3.59 23.71 6.78
C ILE A 18 4.18 22.28 6.80
N SER A 19 4.84 21.88 7.88
CA SER A 19 5.55 20.59 7.96
C SER A 19 4.65 19.40 8.28
N TYR A 20 3.44 19.62 8.81
CA TYR A 20 2.54 18.53 9.20
C TYR A 20 1.76 17.91 8.04
N SER A 21 1.70 18.55 6.87
CA SER A 21 0.83 18.12 5.77
C SER A 21 1.43 17.04 4.85
N GLN A 22 2.64 16.53 5.11
CA GLN A 22 3.34 15.65 4.17
C GLN A 22 3.49 14.18 4.62
N VAL A 23 2.97 13.78 5.77
CA VAL A 23 3.20 12.43 6.35
C VAL A 23 2.06 11.43 6.08
N THR A 24 1.16 11.68 5.12
CA THR A 24 0.00 10.77 4.90
C THR A 24 -0.16 10.25 3.47
N ASN A 25 0.83 10.42 2.58
CA ASN A 25 0.75 9.86 1.22
C ASN A 25 2.00 9.08 0.82
N THR A 26 2.34 8.05 1.59
CA THR A 26 3.18 6.95 1.09
C THR A 26 2.34 5.95 0.30
N ASN A 27 1.51 6.42 -0.63
CA ASN A 27 0.88 5.59 -1.67
C ASN A 27 1.86 5.43 -2.84
N GLN A 28 3.11 5.06 -2.54
CA GLN A 28 4.02 4.60 -3.57
C GLN A 28 3.46 3.25 -4.06
N PRO A 29 3.22 3.07 -5.37
CA PRO A 29 2.73 1.80 -5.90
C PRO A 29 3.78 0.72 -5.64
N GLN A 30 3.61 -0.02 -4.54
CA GLN A 30 4.44 -1.18 -4.25
C GLN A 30 4.04 -2.30 -5.20
N ARG A 31 5.04 -2.93 -5.83
CA ARG A 31 4.83 -4.10 -6.67
C ARG A 31 4.27 -5.24 -5.81
N LYS A 32 3.03 -5.66 -6.08
CA LYS A 32 2.41 -6.84 -5.48
C LYS A 32 2.74 -8.07 -6.33
N VAL A 33 3.16 -9.16 -5.69
CA VAL A 33 3.50 -10.42 -6.35
C VAL A 33 2.78 -11.55 -5.65
N ALA A 34 2.20 -12.47 -6.43
CA ALA A 34 1.52 -13.66 -5.94
C ALA A 34 2.02 -14.92 -6.67
N LEU A 35 2.11 -16.04 -5.96
CA LEU A 35 2.37 -17.38 -6.50
C LEU A 35 1.12 -18.24 -6.26
N VAL A 36 0.58 -18.82 -7.32
CA VAL A 36 -0.61 -19.68 -7.26
C VAL A 36 -0.24 -21.05 -7.81
N ILE A 37 -0.57 -22.11 -7.07
CA ILE A 37 -0.24 -23.50 -7.41
C ILE A 37 -1.52 -24.34 -7.33
N GLY A 38 -1.90 -24.95 -8.46
CA GLY A 38 -3.04 -25.85 -8.58
C GLY A 38 -2.61 -27.32 -8.59
N ASN A 39 -2.33 -27.90 -7.42
CA ASN A 39 -1.96 -29.32 -7.31
C ASN A 39 -3.20 -30.21 -7.34
N GLY A 40 -3.30 -31.15 -8.28
CA GLY A 40 -4.45 -32.04 -8.40
C GLY A 40 -4.19 -33.52 -8.25
N THR A 41 -2.97 -33.97 -8.52
CA THR A 41 -2.65 -35.40 -8.50
C THR A 41 -2.02 -35.76 -7.16
N TYR A 42 -2.84 -36.21 -6.20
CA TYR A 42 -2.35 -36.73 -4.93
C TYR A 42 -2.42 -38.26 -4.92
N ILE A 43 -1.58 -38.88 -4.08
CA ILE A 43 -1.50 -40.34 -3.93
C ILE A 43 -2.86 -40.94 -3.54
N SER A 44 -3.65 -40.23 -2.72
CA SER A 44 -4.92 -40.71 -2.19
C SER A 44 -6.12 -40.52 -3.11
N SER A 45 -6.11 -39.46 -3.93
CA SER A 45 -7.25 -39.04 -4.75
C SER A 45 -6.89 -37.86 -5.62
N GLU A 46 -7.55 -37.73 -6.76
CA GLU A 46 -7.43 -36.54 -7.61
C GLU A 46 -8.44 -35.46 -7.19
N LEU A 47 -8.00 -34.20 -7.24
CA LEU A 47 -8.90 -33.06 -7.10
C LEU A 47 -9.57 -32.73 -8.44
N ALA A 48 -10.81 -32.26 -8.38
CA ALA A 48 -11.66 -32.13 -9.55
C ALA A 48 -11.11 -31.19 -10.64
N ASN A 49 -10.61 -30.00 -10.28
CA ASN A 49 -10.20 -28.97 -11.26
C ASN A 49 -9.17 -27.92 -10.74
N PRO A 50 -8.14 -28.28 -9.95
CA PRO A 50 -7.25 -27.29 -9.34
C PRO A 50 -6.41 -26.46 -10.34
N GLU A 51 -6.18 -26.96 -11.56
CA GLU A 51 -5.55 -26.17 -12.62
C GLU A 51 -6.44 -25.00 -13.07
N ASN A 52 -7.75 -25.22 -13.18
CA ASN A 52 -8.70 -24.19 -13.57
C ASN A 52 -8.82 -23.14 -12.46
N ASP A 53 -8.89 -23.57 -11.19
CA ASP A 53 -8.91 -22.67 -10.03
C ASP A 53 -7.67 -21.76 -10.01
N ALA A 54 -6.48 -22.31 -10.30
CA ALA A 54 -5.25 -21.54 -10.35
C ALA A 54 -5.25 -20.51 -11.51
N LYS A 55 -5.82 -20.86 -12.67
CA LYS A 55 -5.99 -19.95 -13.81
C LYS A 55 -6.96 -18.82 -13.49
N GLU A 56 -8.09 -19.12 -12.85
CA GLU A 56 -9.07 -18.12 -12.43
C GLU A 56 -8.48 -17.16 -11.39
N MET A 57 -7.70 -17.68 -10.44
CA MET A 57 -7.00 -16.87 -9.44
C MET A 57 -5.97 -15.94 -10.07
N LYS A 58 -5.22 -16.41 -11.10
CA LYS A 58 -4.32 -15.54 -11.86
C LYS A 58 -5.08 -14.35 -12.46
N ILE A 59 -6.25 -14.58 -13.05
CA ILE A 59 -7.07 -13.52 -13.67
C ILE A 59 -7.56 -12.55 -12.57
N ALA A 60 -8.04 -13.08 -11.45
CA ALA A 60 -8.56 -12.29 -10.33
C ALA A 60 -7.49 -11.40 -9.65
N LEU A 61 -6.20 -11.75 -9.77
CA LEU A 61 -5.09 -11.01 -9.15
C LEU A 61 -4.38 -10.03 -10.11
N GLN A 62 -4.80 -9.95 -11.37
CA GLN A 62 -4.23 -9.05 -12.39
C GLN A 62 -4.83 -7.62 -12.40
N ILE A 63 -5.74 -7.33 -11.45
CA ILE A 63 -6.36 -6.02 -11.22
C ILE A 63 -5.39 -4.93 -10.78
#